data_AF-A0A961JZT4-F1
#
_entry.id   AF-A0A961JZT4-F1
#
_cell.length_a   1.000
_cell.length_b   1.000
_cell.length_c   1.000
_cell.angle_alpha   90.00
_cell.angle_beta   90.00
_cell.angle_gamma   90.00
#
_symmetry.space_group_name_H-M   'P 1'
#
loop_
_entity.id
_entity.type
_entity.pdbx_description
1 polymer ?
#
loop_
_entity_poly.entity_id
_entity_poly.type
_entity_poly.pdbx_seq_one_letter_code
_entity_poly.pdbx_strand_id
1 'polypeptide(L)'
;MEGAPTQPGDVFWAVHSCPHGQFVGGDDGIVLRLNGAAWSRTQLSTRTPVHAFASDAAGQLVAVGWMGAIWRFDGTDWTLERGCLEGADGRYAADAENTPLFGVASDAEGRFWAVGDNGVILSDVGEGWLPEDSGTSFHLRAVTALGDGRVLAAGANGTVLIRDGDGRWSPQSCPVATTVQSALALAPDHVLLAGGRYFIGAGGFRGDLLRWDGEAFHKLDPGPGAPRLRTLRALGSGALAVGDRGFSAAIRGDTVTPLAAATLHDLLGLDVTATGEVLAVGDFATLLAGGTRATAAPAIQPEPAPIWDRTQTGTDRQLWGIWQHPETGIAYACGEEGTVLIQNGAGWDRLPPAGTLGLHALAAADDGGILAAGQLGEIHHFDGTHWRMHFDLKLDVTIMALWSDGAGTVIAAGDEGLILRWDGQDWTRMVSGTRSALYGLWGLDCDHLLAVGDYGLVLRWNGTAWQEFSSGTENFLFDVCGTALDDIFVVGLSGTICHFDGRSWQPTPARARHDLLAIDGNGATTVAVGTAGSAMVFDGRHWQADRTGFEGGLRAVSAAGPRVLAAGDRGTVLCRRQS
;
A
#
# COMPACT_ATOMS: atom_id res chain seq x y z
N MET A 1 10.87 8.71 26.36
CA MET A 1 11.65 8.36 25.16
C MET A 1 11.35 9.44 24.14
N GLU A 2 12.34 10.22 23.71
CA GLU A 2 12.18 11.10 22.56
C GLU A 2 11.70 10.25 21.39
N GLY A 3 10.49 10.51 20.89
CA GLY A 3 9.98 9.81 19.72
C GLY A 3 10.97 9.96 18.58
N ALA A 4 11.31 8.86 17.89
CA ALA A 4 12.30 8.88 16.83
C ALA A 4 11.99 10.01 15.81
N PRO A 5 12.99 10.82 15.41
CA PRO A 5 12.90 11.76 14.31
C PRO A 5 12.38 11.11 13.02
N THR A 6 11.90 11.95 12.11
CA THR A 6 11.46 11.51 10.79
C THR A 6 12.59 10.84 10.03
N GLN A 7 12.28 9.74 9.34
CA GLN A 7 13.17 8.97 8.50
C GLN A 7 13.03 9.43 7.04
N PRO A 8 14.07 9.29 6.19
CA PRO A 8 14.00 9.70 4.78
C PRO A 8 12.93 8.99 3.95
N GLY A 9 12.36 7.88 4.41
CA GLY A 9 11.26 7.16 3.75
C GLY A 9 9.86 7.52 4.25
N ASP A 10 9.74 8.39 5.26
CA ASP A 10 8.43 8.79 5.79
C ASP A 10 7.66 9.59 4.74
N VAL A 11 6.35 9.47 4.74
CA VAL A 11 5.48 10.32 3.91
C VAL A 11 4.77 11.31 4.80
N PHE A 12 4.80 12.57 4.40
CA PHE A 12 4.01 13.63 5.01
C PHE A 12 2.78 13.89 4.15
N TRP A 13 1.61 13.52 4.68
CA TRP A 13 0.33 13.59 3.97
C TRP A 13 -0.30 14.97 4.05
N ALA A 14 -0.16 15.63 5.21
CA ALA A 14 -0.83 16.89 5.47
C ALA A 14 0.08 17.88 6.20
N VAL A 15 -0.15 19.16 5.90
CA VAL A 15 0.40 20.29 6.64
C VAL A 15 -0.73 21.28 6.93
N HIS A 16 -0.70 21.88 8.12
CA HIS A 16 -1.74 22.80 8.56
C HIS A 16 -1.21 23.84 9.53
N SER A 17 -1.62 25.09 9.36
CA SER A 17 -1.25 26.24 10.18
C SER A 17 -2.48 26.73 10.93
N CYS A 18 -2.32 26.91 12.23
CA CYS A 18 -3.36 27.43 13.10
C CYS A 18 -2.73 28.34 14.18
N PRO A 19 -3.53 28.96 15.06
CA PRO A 19 -3.00 29.76 16.17
C PRO A 19 -2.01 29.01 17.08
N HIS A 20 -2.03 27.68 17.11
CA HIS A 20 -1.10 26.85 17.88
C HIS A 20 0.24 26.56 17.19
N GLY A 21 0.42 26.99 15.94
CA GLY A 21 1.62 26.78 15.13
C GLY A 21 1.35 25.98 13.86
N GLN A 22 2.42 25.49 13.24
CA GLN A 22 2.37 24.64 12.05
C GLN A 22 2.52 23.18 12.43
N PHE A 23 1.69 22.34 11.83
CA PHE A 23 1.64 20.90 12.04
C PHE A 23 1.89 20.17 10.74
N VAL A 24 2.65 19.08 10.81
CA VAL A 24 2.82 18.13 9.70
C VAL A 24 2.40 16.76 10.18
N GLY A 25 1.50 16.13 9.44
CA GLY A 25 0.97 14.79 9.69
C GLY A 25 1.53 13.83 8.65
N GLY A 26 1.93 12.65 9.11
CA GLY A 26 2.53 11.63 8.28
C GLY A 26 2.13 10.23 8.71
N ASP A 27 2.83 9.26 8.15
CA ASP A 27 2.68 7.86 8.55
C ASP A 27 3.11 7.62 10.01
N ASP A 28 2.85 6.43 10.58
CA ASP A 28 3.19 6.05 11.98
C ASP A 28 2.59 6.91 13.09
N GLY A 29 1.55 7.70 12.79
CA GLY A 29 1.12 8.74 13.71
C GLY A 29 2.20 9.81 13.92
N ILE A 30 3.06 10.05 12.91
CA ILE A 30 3.97 11.20 12.91
C ILE A 30 3.11 12.46 12.91
N VAL A 31 3.26 13.24 13.97
CA VAL A 31 2.82 14.64 14.02
C VAL A 31 4.01 15.49 14.42
N LEU A 32 4.49 16.34 13.51
CA LEU A 32 5.50 17.34 13.82
C LEU A 32 4.81 18.67 14.11
N ARG A 33 5.31 19.40 15.10
CA ARG A 33 4.88 20.75 15.43
C ARG A 33 6.06 21.71 15.34
N LEU A 34 5.89 22.82 14.63
CA LEU A 34 6.87 23.90 14.59
C LEU A 34 6.61 24.86 15.75
N ASN A 35 7.51 24.86 16.73
CA ASN A 35 7.47 25.78 17.88
C ASN A 35 8.64 26.77 17.78
N GLY A 36 8.35 28.00 17.33
CA GLY A 36 9.38 29.02 17.09
C GLY A 36 10.19 28.72 15.82
N ALA A 37 11.39 28.16 15.97
CA ALA A 37 12.31 27.91 14.84
C ALA A 37 12.65 26.43 14.62
N ALA A 38 12.15 25.50 15.45
CA ALA A 38 12.48 24.09 15.37
C ALA A 38 11.22 23.21 15.36
N TRP A 39 11.28 22.15 14.55
CA TRP A 39 10.28 21.10 14.51
C TRP A 39 10.49 20.12 15.67
N SER A 40 9.42 19.78 16.39
CA SER A 40 9.43 18.70 17.38
C SER A 40 8.29 17.73 17.12
N ARG A 41 8.56 16.43 17.28
CA ARG A 41 7.53 15.40 17.19
C ARG A 41 6.62 15.46 18.41
N THR A 42 5.32 15.47 18.18
CA THR A 42 4.30 15.25 19.20
C THR A 42 3.85 13.80 19.12
N GLN A 43 3.61 13.17 20.26
CA GLN A 43 3.24 11.76 20.32
C GLN A 43 1.72 11.61 20.25
N LEU A 44 1.25 10.78 19.34
CA LEU A 44 -0.13 10.28 19.34
C LEU A 44 -0.23 9.01 20.19
N SER A 45 -1.43 8.70 20.66
CA SER A 45 -1.72 7.46 21.38
C SER A 45 -1.63 6.20 20.50
N THR A 46 -1.64 6.37 19.17
CA THR A 46 -1.58 5.29 18.19
C THR A 46 -0.53 5.56 17.12
N ARG A 47 -0.21 4.54 16.32
CA ARG A 47 0.76 4.62 15.22
C ARG A 47 0.09 4.68 13.83
N THR A 48 -1.17 5.06 13.78
CA THR A 48 -1.92 5.11 12.51
C THR A 48 -1.58 6.38 11.73
N PRO A 49 -1.41 6.31 10.40
CA PRO A 49 -1.16 7.48 9.56
C PRO A 49 -2.18 8.61 9.76
N VAL A 50 -1.70 9.85 9.79
CA VAL A 50 -2.50 11.09 9.83
C VAL A 50 -2.61 11.67 8.42
N HIS A 51 -3.83 11.81 7.90
CA HIS A 51 -4.09 12.20 6.51
C HIS A 51 -4.56 13.64 6.34
N ALA A 52 -5.23 14.22 7.34
CA ALA A 52 -5.72 15.59 7.25
C ALA A 52 -5.83 16.25 8.62
N PHE A 53 -5.77 17.58 8.60
CA PHE A 53 -6.05 18.45 9.74
C PHE A 53 -7.10 19.48 9.37
N ALA A 54 -7.83 19.96 10.36
CA ALA A 54 -8.63 21.17 10.27
C ALA A 54 -8.59 21.90 11.60
N SER A 55 -8.68 23.23 11.55
CA SER A 55 -8.89 24.02 12.75
C SER A 55 -9.99 25.05 12.54
N ASP A 56 -10.79 25.28 13.58
CA ASP A 56 -11.79 26.33 13.58
C ASP A 56 -11.18 27.72 13.90
N ALA A 57 -12.03 28.74 13.91
CA ALA A 57 -11.63 30.11 14.22
C ALA A 57 -11.20 30.31 15.70
N ALA A 58 -11.62 29.42 16.60
CA ALA A 58 -11.22 29.42 18.01
C ALA A 58 -9.87 28.73 18.23
N GLY A 59 -9.33 28.05 17.22
CA GLY A 59 -8.09 27.30 17.27
C GLY A 59 -8.24 25.83 17.68
N GLN A 60 -9.48 25.33 17.85
CA GLN A 60 -9.70 23.90 18.03
C GLN A 60 -9.14 23.17 16.83
N LEU A 61 -8.23 22.23 17.05
CA LEU A 61 -7.52 21.52 15.99
C LEU A 61 -7.84 20.03 16.06
N VAL A 62 -8.29 19.50 14.93
CA VAL A 62 -8.63 18.09 14.73
C VAL A 62 -7.71 17.50 13.68
N ALA A 63 -7.28 16.26 13.90
CA ALA A 63 -6.59 15.42 12.93
C ALA A 63 -7.40 14.15 12.66
N VAL A 64 -7.36 13.65 11.43
CA VAL A 64 -8.01 12.39 11.04
C VAL A 64 -7.06 11.48 10.29
N GLY A 65 -7.31 10.18 10.33
CA GLY A 65 -6.41 9.21 9.72
C GLY A 65 -6.95 7.81 9.54
N TRP A 66 -6.01 6.88 9.35
CA TRP A 66 -6.30 5.46 9.22
C TRP A 66 -6.95 4.87 10.48
N MET A 67 -7.61 3.73 10.32
CA MET A 67 -8.38 3.05 11.38
C MET A 67 -9.46 3.96 11.98
N GLY A 68 -10.06 4.82 11.14
CA GLY A 68 -11.10 5.77 11.54
C GLY A 68 -10.73 6.72 12.67
N ALA A 69 -9.43 6.91 12.86
CA ALA A 69 -8.89 7.67 13.97
C ALA A 69 -9.23 9.15 13.83
N ILE A 70 -9.73 9.71 14.93
CA ILE A 70 -9.93 11.15 15.09
C ILE A 70 -9.23 11.59 16.36
N TRP A 71 -8.34 12.56 16.25
CA TRP A 71 -7.66 13.15 17.40
C TRP A 71 -8.00 14.63 17.51
N ARG A 72 -8.16 15.09 18.75
CA ARG A 72 -8.30 16.51 19.08
C ARG A 72 -7.10 17.01 19.85
N PHE A 73 -6.66 18.22 19.52
CA PHE A 73 -5.56 18.90 20.16
C PHE A 73 -6.08 19.95 21.14
N ASP A 74 -5.66 19.88 22.40
CA ASP A 74 -6.10 20.80 23.47
C ASP A 74 -5.22 22.06 23.61
N GLY A 75 -4.23 22.21 22.72
CA GLY A 75 -3.18 23.23 22.78
C GLY A 75 -1.83 22.70 23.26
N THR A 76 -1.84 21.56 23.94
CA THR A 76 -0.66 20.89 24.52
C THR A 76 -0.50 19.47 23.98
N ASP A 77 -1.55 18.64 24.11
CA ASP A 77 -1.54 17.21 23.83
C ASP A 77 -2.66 16.80 22.87
N TRP A 78 -2.49 15.63 22.23
CA TRP A 78 -3.49 15.01 21.37
C TRP A 78 -4.25 13.92 22.12
N THR A 79 -5.58 13.98 22.04
CA THR A 79 -6.47 12.95 22.59
C THR A 79 -7.19 12.24 21.45
N LEU A 80 -7.16 10.90 21.45
CA LEU A 80 -7.96 10.08 20.52
C LEU A 80 -9.43 10.10 20.97
N GLU A 81 -10.32 10.54 20.09
CA GLU A 81 -11.76 10.61 20.37
C GLU A 81 -12.52 9.41 19.80
N ARG A 82 -12.00 8.78 18.73
CA ARG A 82 -12.67 7.73 17.97
C ARG A 82 -11.65 6.91 17.16
N GLY A 83 -11.97 5.65 16.88
CA GLY A 83 -11.21 4.76 16.00
C GLY A 83 -10.10 3.99 16.72
N CYS A 84 -9.29 3.26 15.95
CA CYS A 84 -8.23 2.40 16.44
C CYS A 84 -8.71 1.36 17.49
N LEU A 85 -9.94 0.87 17.36
CA LEU A 85 -10.48 -0.16 18.25
C LEU A 85 -9.70 -1.45 18.08
N GLU A 86 -9.30 -2.07 19.19
CA GLU A 86 -8.61 -3.36 19.21
C GLU A 86 -9.54 -4.50 19.64
N GLY A 87 -9.34 -5.67 19.05
CA GLY A 87 -9.96 -6.93 19.46
C GLY A 87 -9.31 -7.52 20.70
N ALA A 88 -9.88 -8.62 21.20
CA ALA A 88 -9.38 -9.31 22.39
C ALA A 88 -7.97 -9.93 22.20
N ASP A 89 -7.52 -10.08 20.97
CA ASP A 89 -6.20 -10.55 20.56
C ASP A 89 -5.15 -9.42 20.49
N GLY A 90 -5.55 -8.17 20.72
CA GLY A 90 -4.68 -6.99 20.63
C GLY A 90 -4.36 -6.58 19.19
N ARG A 91 -5.17 -7.01 18.21
CA ARG A 91 -5.13 -6.55 16.81
C ARG A 91 -6.26 -5.55 16.57
N TYR A 92 -6.18 -4.73 15.52
CA TYR A 92 -7.31 -3.84 15.18
C TYR A 92 -8.57 -4.66 14.85
N ALA A 93 -9.70 -4.28 15.43
CA ALA A 93 -10.98 -4.95 15.24
C ALA A 93 -11.60 -4.60 13.88
N ALA A 94 -12.31 -5.56 13.29
CA ALA A 94 -13.20 -5.34 12.14
C ALA A 94 -14.46 -4.60 12.58
N ASP A 95 -14.34 -3.28 12.74
CA ASP A 95 -15.42 -2.39 13.18
C ASP A 95 -15.61 -1.25 12.19
N ALA A 96 -16.86 -0.82 11.97
CA ALA A 96 -17.16 0.35 11.14
C ALA A 96 -16.47 1.61 11.67
N GLU A 97 -16.23 1.68 12.98
CA GLU A 97 -15.47 2.76 13.62
C GLU A 97 -14.04 2.85 13.09
N ASN A 98 -13.43 1.72 12.71
CA ASN A 98 -12.09 1.66 12.15
C ASN A 98 -12.01 1.96 10.65
N THR A 99 -13.09 2.42 10.01
CA THR A 99 -13.06 2.80 8.59
C THR A 99 -12.16 4.02 8.37
N PRO A 100 -11.10 3.95 7.52
CA PRO A 100 -10.14 5.04 7.34
C PRO A 100 -10.77 6.37 6.93
N LEU A 101 -10.27 7.47 7.51
CA LEU A 101 -10.65 8.85 7.22
C LEU A 101 -9.51 9.58 6.51
N PHE A 102 -9.85 10.42 5.54
CA PHE A 102 -8.89 11.09 4.65
C PHE A 102 -9.05 12.61 4.56
N GLY A 103 -10.22 13.14 4.87
CA GLY A 103 -10.48 14.58 4.83
C GLY A 103 -11.20 15.04 6.08
N VAL A 104 -10.86 16.25 6.55
CA VAL A 104 -11.58 16.93 7.62
C VAL A 104 -11.65 18.43 7.31
N ALA A 105 -12.76 19.08 7.66
CA ALA A 105 -12.94 20.52 7.54
C ALA A 105 -13.83 21.05 8.66
N SER A 106 -13.67 22.33 8.99
CA SER A 106 -14.55 23.05 9.91
C SER A 106 -15.29 24.18 9.21
N ASP A 107 -16.42 24.59 9.76
CA ASP A 107 -17.09 25.85 9.40
C ASP A 107 -16.70 27.01 10.33
N ALA A 108 -17.35 28.17 10.13
CA ALA A 108 -17.12 29.36 10.92
C ALA A 108 -17.70 29.26 12.35
N GLU A 109 -18.67 28.37 12.54
CA GLU A 109 -19.33 28.10 13.82
C GLU A 109 -18.56 27.09 14.69
N GLY A 110 -17.49 26.48 14.16
CA GLY A 110 -16.66 25.51 14.88
C GLY A 110 -17.18 24.08 14.82
N ARG A 111 -18.08 23.77 13.88
CA ARG A 111 -18.51 22.39 13.59
C ARG A 111 -17.53 21.76 12.62
N PHE A 112 -17.25 20.46 12.81
CA PHE A 112 -16.34 19.71 11.97
C PHE A 112 -17.05 18.59 11.21
N TRP A 113 -16.54 18.29 10.01
CA TRP A 113 -16.92 17.12 9.23
C TRP A 113 -15.68 16.34 8.81
N ALA A 114 -15.71 15.02 8.97
CA ALA A 114 -14.69 14.10 8.51
C ALA A 114 -15.25 13.14 7.47
N VAL A 115 -14.45 12.79 6.47
CA VAL A 115 -14.86 11.89 5.38
C VAL A 115 -13.83 10.80 5.11
N GLY A 116 -14.29 9.65 4.64
CA GLY A 116 -13.44 8.48 4.52
C GLY A 116 -13.88 7.41 3.52
N ASP A 117 -13.30 6.23 3.68
CA ASP A 117 -13.65 5.06 2.87
C ASP A 117 -15.11 4.66 3.01
N ASN A 118 -15.62 3.93 2.02
CA ASN A 118 -16.99 3.40 2.00
C ASN A 118 -18.09 4.45 2.16
N GLY A 119 -17.83 5.68 1.70
CA GLY A 119 -18.79 6.78 1.77
C GLY A 119 -19.00 7.35 3.17
N VAL A 120 -18.11 7.06 4.14
CA VAL A 120 -18.25 7.55 5.51
C VAL A 120 -18.20 9.08 5.54
N ILE A 121 -19.20 9.66 6.21
CA ILE A 121 -19.24 11.06 6.64
C ILE A 121 -19.54 11.07 8.13
N LEU A 122 -18.76 11.81 8.90
CA LEU A 122 -18.95 12.03 10.33
C LEU A 122 -19.07 13.53 10.60
N SER A 123 -19.99 13.92 11.48
CA SER A 123 -20.12 15.29 11.99
C SER A 123 -19.80 15.36 13.47
N ASP A 124 -19.04 16.37 13.88
CA ASP A 124 -18.79 16.69 15.29
C ASP A 124 -20.02 17.37 15.90
N VAL A 125 -20.58 16.76 16.94
CA VAL A 125 -21.73 17.28 17.69
C VAL A 125 -21.35 17.82 19.08
N GLY A 126 -20.06 18.00 19.34
CA GLY A 126 -19.51 18.56 20.58
C GLY A 126 -19.32 17.55 21.71
N GLU A 127 -20.15 16.52 21.80
CA GLU A 127 -19.98 15.38 22.72
C GLU A 127 -19.36 14.13 22.05
N GLY A 128 -19.08 14.23 20.74
CA GLY A 128 -18.53 13.13 19.95
C GLY A 128 -18.84 13.27 18.46
N TRP A 129 -18.56 12.20 17.71
CA TRP A 129 -18.74 12.16 16.26
C TRP A 129 -19.87 11.23 15.87
N LEU A 130 -20.83 11.74 15.11
CA LEU A 130 -21.97 10.97 14.62
C LEU A 130 -21.88 10.73 13.11
N PRO A 131 -22.23 9.52 12.63
CA PRO A 131 -22.31 9.27 11.19
C PRO A 131 -23.48 9.99 10.54
N GLU A 132 -23.25 10.53 9.36
CA GLU A 132 -24.28 11.06 8.47
C GLU A 132 -24.45 10.15 7.25
N ASP A 133 -25.69 9.94 6.79
CA ASP A 133 -25.96 9.14 5.60
C ASP A 133 -25.59 9.92 4.34
N SER A 134 -24.51 9.48 3.68
CA SER A 134 -24.01 10.06 2.45
C SER A 134 -24.77 9.60 1.20
N GLY A 135 -25.54 8.50 1.30
CA GLY A 135 -26.21 7.86 0.18
C GLY A 135 -25.28 7.21 -0.86
N THR A 136 -24.00 7.01 -0.54
CA THR A 136 -23.00 6.40 -1.44
C THR A 136 -22.08 5.45 -0.69
N SER A 137 -21.52 4.46 -1.40
CA SER A 137 -20.42 3.61 -0.92
C SER A 137 -19.08 4.00 -1.54
N PHE A 138 -19.04 4.97 -2.46
CA PHE A 138 -17.79 5.43 -3.03
C PHE A 138 -16.95 6.14 -1.97
N HIS A 139 -15.65 5.84 -1.95
CA HIS A 139 -14.70 6.45 -1.04
C HIS A 139 -14.70 7.98 -1.18
N LEU A 140 -14.84 8.67 -0.05
CA LEU A 140 -14.73 10.11 0.05
C LEU A 140 -13.31 10.49 0.49
N ARG A 141 -12.81 11.61 -0.03
CA ARG A 141 -11.42 12.04 0.15
C ARG A 141 -11.29 13.51 0.53
N ALA A 142 -12.26 14.34 0.13
CA ALA A 142 -12.24 15.77 0.37
C ALA A 142 -13.55 16.25 0.96
N VAL A 143 -13.47 17.20 1.88
CA VAL A 143 -14.62 17.89 2.47
C VAL A 143 -14.28 19.37 2.68
N THR A 144 -15.24 20.27 2.49
CA THR A 144 -15.06 21.72 2.70
C THR A 144 -16.38 22.38 3.07
N ALA A 145 -16.35 23.31 4.01
CA ALA A 145 -17.51 24.15 4.34
C ALA A 145 -17.62 25.28 3.31
N LEU A 146 -18.84 25.60 2.87
CA LEU A 146 -19.09 26.60 1.82
C LEU A 146 -19.23 28.03 2.37
N GLY A 147 -19.35 28.19 3.69
CA GLY A 147 -19.47 29.50 4.35
C GLY A 147 -20.89 30.07 4.43
N ASP A 148 -21.88 29.35 3.89
CA ASP A 148 -23.32 29.67 3.97
C ASP A 148 -24.12 28.60 4.75
N GLY A 149 -23.43 27.78 5.54
CA GLY A 149 -24.00 26.66 6.29
C GLY A 149 -24.05 25.34 5.51
N ARG A 150 -23.79 25.35 4.19
CA ARG A 150 -23.65 24.11 3.40
C ARG A 150 -22.24 23.53 3.52
N VAL A 151 -22.14 22.23 3.26
CA VAL A 151 -20.89 21.47 3.25
C VAL A 151 -20.81 20.66 1.97
N LEU A 152 -19.64 20.62 1.35
CA LEU A 152 -19.38 19.79 0.17
C LEU A 152 -18.43 18.67 0.53
N ALA A 153 -18.78 17.44 0.13
CA ALA A 153 -17.91 16.28 0.19
C ALA A 153 -17.69 15.71 -1.22
N ALA A 154 -16.49 15.22 -1.51
CA ALA A 154 -16.15 14.67 -2.81
C ALA A 154 -15.15 13.51 -2.71
N GLY A 155 -15.16 12.65 -3.72
CA GLY A 155 -14.39 11.41 -3.67
C GLY A 155 -14.22 10.71 -5.00
N ALA A 156 -14.23 9.38 -4.95
CA ALA A 156 -14.00 8.50 -6.10
C ALA A 156 -15.09 8.62 -7.16
N ASN A 157 -14.71 8.31 -8.41
CA ASN A 157 -15.63 8.19 -9.55
C ASN A 157 -16.50 9.44 -9.82
N GLY A 158 -15.97 10.63 -9.55
CA GLY A 158 -16.68 11.90 -9.73
C GLY A 158 -17.78 12.15 -8.70
N THR A 159 -17.82 11.38 -7.61
CA THR A 159 -18.80 11.56 -6.53
C THR A 159 -18.61 12.93 -5.89
N VAL A 160 -19.65 13.76 -5.94
CA VAL A 160 -19.74 15.05 -5.26
C VAL A 160 -21.10 15.12 -4.56
N LEU A 161 -21.10 15.46 -3.27
CA LEU A 161 -22.29 15.57 -2.44
C LEU A 161 -22.31 16.96 -1.80
N ILE A 162 -23.50 17.57 -1.71
CA ILE A 162 -23.71 18.81 -0.96
C ILE A 162 -24.72 18.55 0.15
N ARG A 163 -24.32 18.89 1.37
CA ARG A 163 -25.16 18.95 2.57
C ARG A 163 -25.90 20.28 2.61
N ASP A 164 -27.21 20.24 2.71
CA ASP A 164 -28.04 21.43 2.91
C ASP A 164 -28.08 21.88 4.39
N GLY A 165 -28.81 22.97 4.66
CA GLY A 165 -28.97 23.52 6.02
C GLY A 165 -29.78 22.62 6.96
N ASP A 166 -30.57 21.69 6.41
CA ASP A 166 -31.34 20.70 7.18
C ASP A 166 -30.52 19.44 7.47
N GLY A 167 -29.31 19.36 6.92
CA GLY A 167 -28.36 18.26 7.13
C GLY A 167 -28.53 17.08 6.20
N ARG A 168 -29.20 17.26 5.07
CA ARG A 168 -29.34 16.21 4.06
C ARG A 168 -28.26 16.33 2.99
N TRP A 169 -27.59 15.22 2.69
CA TRP A 169 -26.67 15.10 1.57
C TRP A 169 -27.40 14.81 0.26
N SER A 170 -27.01 15.52 -0.79
CA SER A 170 -27.55 15.34 -2.14
C SER A 170 -26.44 15.29 -3.19
N PRO A 171 -26.50 14.32 -4.12
CA PRO A 171 -25.48 14.19 -5.15
C PRO A 171 -25.55 15.32 -6.17
N GLN A 172 -24.38 15.76 -6.63
CA GLN A 172 -24.22 16.78 -7.65
C GLN A 172 -23.63 16.15 -8.92
N SER A 173 -24.04 16.67 -10.08
CA SER A 173 -23.55 16.20 -11.36
C SER A 173 -22.11 16.67 -11.58
N CYS A 174 -21.17 15.72 -11.68
CA CYS A 174 -19.78 16.00 -12.04
C CYS A 174 -19.53 15.58 -13.51
N PRO A 175 -18.93 16.43 -14.36
CA PRO A 175 -18.69 16.12 -15.77
C PRO A 175 -17.59 15.07 -15.99
N VAL A 176 -16.88 14.66 -14.93
CA VAL A 176 -15.72 13.77 -15.02
C VAL A 176 -15.76 12.76 -13.88
N ALA A 177 -15.57 11.48 -14.20
CA ALA A 177 -15.41 10.38 -13.24
C ALA A 177 -14.02 10.41 -12.56
N THR A 178 -13.64 11.54 -11.99
CA THR A 178 -12.33 11.75 -11.35
C THR A 178 -12.32 11.31 -9.90
N THR A 179 -11.21 10.81 -9.40
CA THR A 179 -11.03 10.67 -7.95
C THR A 179 -10.56 12.01 -7.42
N VAL A 180 -11.49 12.74 -6.79
CA VAL A 180 -11.20 14.03 -6.14
C VAL A 180 -10.32 13.76 -4.92
N GLN A 181 -9.26 14.55 -4.75
CA GLN A 181 -8.32 14.49 -3.63
C GLN A 181 -8.44 15.73 -2.74
N SER A 182 -8.85 16.88 -3.29
CA SER A 182 -8.99 18.12 -2.54
C SER A 182 -10.17 18.96 -3.05
N ALA A 183 -10.86 19.58 -2.11
CA ALA A 183 -11.95 20.52 -2.33
C ALA A 183 -11.62 21.83 -1.60
N LEU A 184 -11.81 22.96 -2.26
CA LEU A 184 -11.52 24.29 -1.72
C LEU A 184 -12.66 25.23 -2.07
N ALA A 185 -13.41 25.69 -1.07
CA ALA A 185 -14.33 26.80 -1.22
C ALA A 185 -13.57 28.14 -1.17
N LEU A 186 -13.68 28.93 -2.24
CA LEU A 186 -13.23 30.33 -2.29
C LEU A 186 -14.39 31.29 -1.98
N ALA A 187 -15.61 30.87 -2.30
CA ALA A 187 -16.88 31.49 -1.95
C ALA A 187 -17.98 30.40 -1.95
N PRO A 188 -19.19 30.67 -1.41
CA PRO A 188 -20.28 29.68 -1.37
C PRO A 188 -20.71 29.13 -2.74
N ASP A 189 -20.48 29.89 -3.80
CA ASP A 189 -20.75 29.57 -5.19
C ASP A 189 -19.47 29.42 -6.03
N HIS A 190 -18.30 29.36 -5.38
CA HIS A 190 -17.02 29.19 -6.06
C HIS A 190 -16.17 28.15 -5.35
N VAL A 191 -16.25 26.91 -5.83
CA VAL A 191 -15.49 25.77 -5.28
C VAL A 191 -14.57 25.22 -6.35
N LEU A 192 -13.33 24.94 -5.98
CA LEU A 192 -12.38 24.20 -6.80
C LEU A 192 -12.27 22.76 -6.30
N LEU A 193 -12.32 21.80 -7.22
CA LEU A 193 -12.01 20.39 -6.95
C LEU A 193 -10.78 19.98 -7.76
N ALA A 194 -9.84 19.30 -7.10
CA ALA A 194 -8.64 18.77 -7.73
C ALA A 194 -8.50 17.27 -7.47
N GLY A 195 -7.99 16.56 -8.47
CA GLY A 195 -7.75 15.12 -8.37
C GLY A 195 -7.08 14.56 -9.62
N GLY A 196 -7.43 13.33 -9.98
CA GLY A 196 -6.98 12.74 -11.22
C GLY A 196 -7.54 11.36 -11.51
N ARG A 197 -7.27 10.88 -12.73
CA ARG A 197 -7.65 9.56 -13.24
C ARG A 197 -6.46 8.83 -13.81
N TYR A 198 -6.47 7.51 -13.70
CA TYR A 198 -5.44 6.65 -14.28
C TYR A 198 -5.76 6.33 -15.75
N PHE A 199 -4.78 6.46 -16.63
CA PHE A 199 -4.93 6.16 -18.06
C PHE A 199 -3.91 5.09 -18.49
N ILE A 200 -4.41 3.87 -18.73
CA ILE A 200 -3.59 2.72 -19.14
C ILE A 200 -2.77 3.05 -20.39
N GLY A 201 -3.42 3.54 -21.44
CA GLY A 201 -2.76 3.89 -22.71
C GLY A 201 -1.73 5.03 -22.62
N ALA A 202 -1.71 5.75 -21.49
CA ALA A 202 -0.77 6.85 -21.24
C ALA A 202 0.19 6.56 -20.08
N GLY A 203 0.18 5.33 -19.55
CA GLY A 203 1.10 4.82 -18.53
C GLY A 203 1.07 5.57 -17.20
N GLY A 204 -0.06 6.17 -16.81
CA GLY A 204 -0.13 6.85 -15.51
C GLY A 204 -1.32 7.79 -15.30
N PHE A 205 -1.30 8.48 -14.17
CA PHE A 205 -2.33 9.44 -13.79
C PHE A 205 -2.30 10.73 -14.64
N ARG A 206 -3.46 11.31 -14.88
CA ARG A 206 -3.63 12.69 -15.37
C ARG A 206 -4.49 13.48 -14.41
N GLY A 207 -4.10 14.72 -14.19
CA GLY A 207 -4.78 15.65 -13.31
C GLY A 207 -6.11 16.11 -13.89
N ASP A 208 -7.10 16.23 -13.02
CA ASP A 208 -8.35 16.93 -13.33
C ASP A 208 -8.52 18.07 -12.32
N LEU A 209 -8.90 19.25 -12.83
CA LEU A 209 -9.25 20.43 -12.06
C LEU A 209 -10.64 20.89 -12.50
N LEU A 210 -11.53 21.11 -11.53
CA LEU A 210 -12.91 21.51 -11.77
C LEU A 210 -13.22 22.77 -10.98
N ARG A 211 -14.05 23.66 -11.55
CA ARG A 211 -14.63 24.82 -10.87
C ARG A 211 -16.14 24.70 -10.84
N TRP A 212 -16.72 24.84 -9.66
CA TRP A 212 -18.16 25.01 -9.47
C TRP A 212 -18.51 26.49 -9.40
N ASP A 213 -19.62 26.88 -10.01
CA ASP A 213 -20.15 28.25 -10.01
C ASP A 213 -21.47 28.41 -9.23
N GLY A 214 -21.82 27.43 -8.40
CA GLY A 214 -23.10 27.37 -7.68
C GLY A 214 -24.19 26.59 -8.43
N GLU A 215 -24.04 26.39 -9.74
CA GLU A 215 -24.99 25.65 -10.57
C GLU A 215 -24.37 24.38 -11.17
N ALA A 216 -23.18 24.47 -11.76
CA ALA A 216 -22.55 23.38 -12.49
C ALA A 216 -21.02 23.35 -12.33
N PHE A 217 -20.44 22.16 -12.50
CA PHE A 217 -19.00 21.98 -12.56
C PHE A 217 -18.48 22.16 -13.97
N HIS A 218 -17.44 22.99 -14.11
CA HIS A 218 -16.72 23.25 -15.34
C HIS A 218 -15.31 22.71 -15.22
N LYS A 219 -14.85 22.00 -16.25
CA LYS A 219 -13.49 21.49 -16.29
C LYS A 219 -12.50 22.60 -16.68
N LEU A 220 -11.45 22.76 -15.88
CA LEU A 220 -10.31 23.62 -16.20
C LEU A 220 -9.17 22.77 -16.78
N ASP A 221 -8.32 23.38 -17.59
CA ASP A 221 -7.11 22.75 -18.09
C ASP A 221 -5.95 23.01 -17.10
N PRO A 222 -5.45 21.97 -16.39
CA PRO A 222 -4.30 22.12 -15.50
C PRO A 222 -2.96 22.24 -16.27
N GLY A 223 -2.99 22.10 -17.60
CA GLY A 223 -1.84 22.15 -18.49
C GLY A 223 -1.44 20.78 -19.05
N PRO A 224 -0.62 20.78 -20.11
CA PRO A 224 -0.25 19.57 -20.81
C PRO A 224 0.54 18.61 -19.91
N GLY A 225 0.08 17.35 -19.82
CA GLY A 225 0.76 16.31 -19.07
C GLY A 225 0.71 16.48 -17.54
N ALA A 226 -0.18 17.35 -17.04
CA ALA A 226 -0.40 17.53 -15.60
C ALA A 226 -0.62 16.17 -14.93
N PRO A 227 0.18 15.83 -13.90
CA PRO A 227 -0.03 14.61 -13.11
C PRO A 227 -1.28 14.76 -12.23
N ARG A 228 -1.59 13.76 -11.41
CA ARG A 228 -2.66 13.89 -10.41
C ARG A 228 -2.37 15.06 -9.48
N LEU A 229 -3.37 15.93 -9.30
CA LEU A 229 -3.33 16.99 -8.30
C LEU A 229 -3.74 16.41 -6.95
N ARG A 230 -3.13 16.90 -5.87
CA ARG A 230 -3.31 16.37 -4.51
C ARG A 230 -4.04 17.35 -3.61
N THR A 231 -3.50 18.56 -3.43
CA THR A 231 -4.05 19.55 -2.49
C THR A 231 -4.22 20.93 -3.13
N LEU A 232 -5.34 21.58 -2.79
CA LEU A 232 -5.64 22.98 -3.07
C LEU A 232 -5.62 23.82 -1.79
N ARG A 233 -5.13 25.05 -1.88
CA ARG A 233 -5.22 26.04 -0.80
C ARG A 233 -5.48 27.44 -1.32
N ALA A 234 -6.24 28.24 -0.57
CA ALA A 234 -6.51 29.62 -0.93
C ALA A 234 -5.23 30.48 -0.84
N LEU A 235 -5.07 31.40 -1.80
CA LEU A 235 -4.04 32.44 -1.76
C LEU A 235 -4.61 33.73 -2.36
N GLY A 236 -4.91 34.71 -1.50
CA GLY A 236 -5.63 35.91 -1.91
C GLY A 236 -7.01 35.55 -2.45
N SER A 237 -7.35 36.02 -3.65
CA SER A 237 -8.62 35.71 -4.33
C SER A 237 -8.56 34.46 -5.23
N GLY A 238 -7.46 33.71 -5.19
CA GLY A 238 -7.24 32.52 -6.02
C GLY A 238 -6.80 31.33 -5.17
N ALA A 239 -6.16 30.37 -5.82
CA ALA A 239 -5.66 29.17 -5.16
C ALA A 239 -4.24 28.80 -5.59
N LEU A 240 -3.59 27.99 -4.77
CA LEU A 240 -2.41 27.21 -5.11
C LEU A 240 -2.80 25.73 -5.19
N ALA A 241 -2.13 25.01 -6.07
CA ALA A 241 -2.26 23.57 -6.25
C ALA A 241 -0.90 22.90 -6.20
N VAL A 242 -0.83 21.71 -5.60
CA VAL A 242 0.31 20.79 -5.68
C VAL A 242 -0.14 19.40 -6.12
N GLY A 243 0.78 18.58 -6.62
CA GLY A 243 0.49 17.22 -7.05
C GLY A 243 1.72 16.33 -7.21
N ASP A 244 1.51 15.18 -7.84
CA ASP A 244 2.56 14.19 -8.06
C ASP A 244 3.70 14.78 -8.92
N ARG A 245 4.90 14.20 -8.86
CA ARG A 245 6.08 14.59 -9.64
C ARG A 245 6.45 16.08 -9.51
N GLY A 246 6.34 16.63 -8.31
CA GLY A 246 6.67 18.02 -8.00
C GLY A 246 5.74 19.05 -8.66
N PHE A 247 4.56 18.64 -9.14
CA PHE A 247 3.63 19.58 -9.77
C PHE A 247 3.24 20.68 -8.80
N SER A 248 3.31 21.93 -9.26
CA SER A 248 2.81 23.09 -8.52
C SER A 248 2.29 24.15 -9.48
N ALA A 249 1.18 24.81 -9.11
CA ALA A 249 0.55 25.83 -9.93
C ALA A 249 -0.21 26.87 -9.08
N ALA A 250 -0.33 28.08 -9.59
CA ALA A 250 -1.27 29.09 -9.11
C ALA A 250 -2.50 29.15 -10.01
N ILE A 251 -3.69 29.29 -9.40
CA ILE A 251 -4.98 29.32 -10.07
C ILE A 251 -5.63 30.67 -9.80
N ARG A 252 -6.01 31.40 -10.85
CA ARG A 252 -6.75 32.66 -10.76
C ARG A 252 -7.85 32.68 -11.81
N GLY A 253 -9.11 32.66 -11.34
CA GLY A 253 -10.25 32.40 -12.23
C GLY A 253 -10.05 31.07 -12.95
N ASP A 254 -10.16 31.09 -14.27
CA ASP A 254 -9.95 29.90 -15.11
C ASP A 254 -8.49 29.73 -15.58
N THR A 255 -7.57 30.59 -15.13
CA THR A 255 -6.15 30.53 -15.53
C THR A 255 -5.34 29.71 -14.54
N VAL A 256 -4.60 28.73 -15.06
CA VAL A 256 -3.62 27.92 -14.32
C VAL A 256 -2.21 28.29 -14.77
N THR A 257 -1.40 28.78 -13.83
CA THR A 257 -0.02 29.20 -14.08
C THR A 257 0.93 28.26 -13.35
N PRO A 258 1.76 27.46 -14.06
CA PRO A 258 2.75 26.60 -13.43
C PRO A 258 3.74 27.38 -12.56
N LEU A 259 4.15 26.77 -11.45
CA LEU A 259 5.18 27.29 -10.56
C LEU A 259 6.41 26.36 -10.61
N ALA A 260 7.58 26.90 -10.32
CA ALA A 260 8.80 26.11 -10.22
C ALA A 260 8.86 25.43 -8.85
N ALA A 261 8.87 24.10 -8.82
CA ALA A 261 9.18 23.32 -7.63
C ALA A 261 10.62 22.79 -7.71
N ALA A 262 11.33 22.80 -6.58
CA ALA A 262 12.71 22.32 -6.48
C ALA A 262 12.83 20.80 -6.29
N THR A 263 11.77 20.03 -6.57
CA THR A 263 11.71 18.58 -6.35
C THR A 263 10.95 17.86 -7.45
N LEU A 264 11.24 16.56 -7.60
CA LEU A 264 10.45 15.61 -8.39
C LEU A 264 9.61 14.67 -7.51
N HIS A 265 9.66 14.82 -6.19
CA HIS A 265 8.85 14.02 -5.27
C HIS A 265 7.37 14.40 -5.40
N ASP A 266 6.48 13.47 -5.05
CA ASP A 266 5.06 13.77 -4.96
C ASP A 266 4.81 14.73 -3.80
N LEU A 267 4.09 15.82 -4.08
CA LEU A 267 3.66 16.80 -3.08
C LEU A 267 2.19 16.51 -2.72
N LEU A 268 1.95 16.22 -1.45
CA LEU A 268 0.69 15.69 -0.94
C LEU A 268 -0.08 16.74 -0.15
N GLY A 269 0.59 17.45 0.74
CA GLY A 269 0.02 18.50 1.58
C GLY A 269 0.49 19.89 1.16
N LEU A 270 -0.38 20.88 1.31
CA LEU A 270 -0.09 22.28 1.06
C LEU A 270 -0.81 23.13 2.10
N ASP A 271 -0.16 24.18 2.56
CA ASP A 271 -0.78 25.19 3.41
C ASP A 271 -0.15 26.58 3.25
N VAL A 272 -0.89 27.61 3.63
CA VAL A 272 -0.45 29.01 3.59
C VAL A 272 -0.58 29.61 4.99
N THR A 273 0.56 30.05 5.54
CA THR A 273 0.59 30.61 6.90
C THR A 273 -0.06 31.99 6.95
N ALA A 274 -0.37 32.48 8.16
CA ALA A 274 -0.89 33.83 8.36
C ALA A 274 0.07 34.95 7.88
N THR A 275 1.38 34.65 7.73
CA THR A 275 2.37 35.59 7.16
C THR A 275 2.48 35.51 5.64
N GLY A 276 1.74 34.61 4.99
CA GLY A 276 1.77 34.37 3.55
C GLY A 276 2.91 33.46 3.09
N GLU A 277 3.60 32.78 4.01
CA GLU A 277 4.57 31.72 3.66
C GLU A 277 3.82 30.48 3.18
N VAL A 278 4.33 29.83 2.13
CA VAL A 278 3.73 28.61 1.57
C VAL A 278 4.54 27.41 2.04
N LEU A 279 3.86 26.44 2.63
CA LEU A 279 4.44 25.17 3.05
C LEU A 279 3.87 24.04 2.19
N ALA A 280 4.74 23.19 1.64
CA ALA A 280 4.33 21.98 0.94
C ALA A 280 5.05 20.77 1.51
N VAL A 281 4.34 19.66 1.66
CA VAL A 281 4.87 18.41 2.20
C VAL A 281 4.55 17.24 1.29
N GLY A 282 5.32 16.15 1.37
CA GLY A 282 5.10 14.99 0.52
C GLY A 282 5.97 13.80 0.82
N ASP A 283 6.22 12.99 -0.20
CA ASP A 283 7.00 11.76 -0.07
C ASP A 283 8.45 12.03 0.37
N PHE A 284 9.10 11.02 0.93
CA PHE A 284 10.51 11.08 1.36
C PHE A 284 10.82 12.20 2.36
N ALA A 285 9.91 12.40 3.32
CA ALA A 285 9.94 13.45 4.32
C ALA A 285 10.12 14.85 3.71
N THR A 286 9.59 15.05 2.49
CA THR A 286 9.70 16.33 1.79
C THR A 286 8.97 17.41 2.58
N LEU A 287 9.68 18.49 2.89
CA LEU A 287 9.10 19.73 3.40
C LEU A 287 9.74 20.89 2.65
N LEU A 288 8.93 21.60 1.89
CA LEU A 288 9.32 22.78 1.12
C LEU A 288 8.68 24.02 1.73
N ALA A 289 9.46 25.09 1.78
CA ALA A 289 9.01 26.42 2.18
C ALA A 289 9.28 27.41 1.05
N GLY A 290 8.26 28.16 0.65
CA GLY A 290 8.34 29.23 -0.35
C GLY A 290 8.03 30.59 0.26
N GLY A 291 8.90 31.59 0.03
CA GLY A 291 8.74 32.96 0.54
C GLY A 291 10.08 33.68 0.78
N THR A 292 10.05 34.85 1.43
CA THR A 292 11.25 35.65 1.78
C THR A 292 11.94 35.19 3.08
N ARG A 293 11.36 34.21 3.79
CA ARG A 293 11.90 33.56 4.99
C ARG A 293 11.93 32.06 4.74
N ALA A 294 13.05 31.42 5.05
CA ALA A 294 13.16 29.96 5.02
C ALA A 294 12.79 29.40 6.39
N THR A 295 11.67 28.70 6.51
CA THR A 295 11.49 27.74 7.59
C THR A 295 12.49 26.60 7.40
N ALA A 296 13.22 26.24 8.45
CA ALA A 296 14.20 25.16 8.39
C ALA A 296 13.48 23.80 8.20
N ALA A 297 13.98 22.97 7.29
CA ALA A 297 13.51 21.59 7.16
C ALA A 297 13.75 20.82 8.47
N PRO A 298 12.87 19.88 8.85
CA PRO A 298 13.08 19.06 10.03
C PRO A 298 14.39 18.28 9.92
N ALA A 299 15.06 18.05 11.05
CA ALA A 299 16.24 17.21 11.08
C ALA A 299 15.83 15.76 10.77
N ILE A 300 16.21 15.27 9.59
CA ILE A 300 16.02 13.88 9.20
C ILE A 300 17.13 13.06 9.85
N GLN A 301 16.77 12.00 10.59
CA GLN A 301 17.79 11.14 11.16
C GLN A 301 18.54 10.39 10.05
N PRO A 302 19.86 10.18 10.21
CA PRO A 302 20.59 9.27 9.33
C PRO A 302 19.92 7.90 9.40
N GLU A 303 19.73 7.30 8.24
CA GLU A 303 18.98 6.07 8.18
C GLU A 303 19.68 4.96 8.96
N PRO A 304 18.92 4.09 9.64
CA PRO A 304 19.50 2.89 10.21
C PRO A 304 20.14 2.05 9.10
N ALA A 305 21.27 1.44 9.43
CA ALA A 305 21.99 0.58 8.50
C ALA A 305 21.09 -0.58 8.02
N PRO A 306 21.22 -1.01 6.75
CA PRO A 306 20.51 -2.17 6.25
C PRO A 306 20.72 -3.39 7.16
N ILE A 307 19.65 -4.15 7.42
CA ILE A 307 19.70 -5.36 8.26
C ILE A 307 19.75 -6.65 7.44
N TRP A 308 19.89 -6.50 6.13
CA TRP A 308 20.05 -7.59 5.18
C TRP A 308 21.45 -7.55 4.58
N ASP A 309 22.13 -8.69 4.62
CA ASP A 309 23.44 -8.85 4.03
C ASP A 309 23.30 -9.47 2.64
N ARG A 310 23.89 -8.81 1.63
CA ARG A 310 23.95 -9.36 0.28
C ARG A 310 25.00 -10.46 0.20
N THR A 311 24.62 -11.60 -0.37
CA THR A 311 25.52 -12.72 -0.63
C THR A 311 25.93 -12.74 -2.10
N GLN A 312 27.16 -13.17 -2.38
CA GLN A 312 27.65 -13.31 -3.75
C GLN A 312 27.17 -14.65 -4.32
N THR A 313 26.49 -14.59 -5.47
CA THR A 313 25.89 -15.75 -6.14
C THR A 313 26.67 -16.22 -7.36
N GLY A 314 27.59 -15.39 -7.88
CA GLY A 314 28.35 -15.70 -9.09
C GLY A 314 27.55 -15.58 -10.41
N THR A 315 26.35 -15.01 -10.36
CA THR A 315 25.50 -14.76 -11.54
C THR A 315 24.88 -13.36 -11.49
N ASP A 316 24.58 -12.81 -12.66
CA ASP A 316 23.80 -11.59 -12.86
C ASP A 316 22.39 -11.87 -13.43
N ARG A 317 22.05 -13.14 -13.65
CA ARG A 317 20.73 -13.58 -14.11
C ARG A 317 19.66 -13.28 -13.08
N GLN A 318 18.45 -12.94 -13.53
CA GLN A 318 17.34 -12.72 -12.59
C GLN A 318 16.98 -14.03 -11.91
N LEU A 319 16.79 -13.97 -10.59
CA LEU A 319 16.30 -15.08 -9.79
C LEU A 319 14.81 -14.85 -9.50
N TRP A 320 13.99 -15.84 -9.83
CA TRP A 320 12.52 -15.78 -9.71
C TRP A 320 12.00 -16.55 -8.50
N GLY A 321 12.73 -17.58 -8.06
CA GLY A 321 12.32 -18.43 -6.94
C GLY A 321 13.47 -18.65 -5.95
N ILE A 322 13.11 -18.79 -4.67
CA ILE A 322 14.00 -19.28 -3.62
C ILE A 322 13.21 -20.20 -2.70
N TRP A 323 13.81 -21.30 -2.29
CA TRP A 323 13.18 -22.29 -1.42
C TRP A 323 14.21 -22.87 -0.45
N GLN A 324 13.79 -23.10 0.79
CA GLN A 324 14.61 -23.77 1.81
C GLN A 324 13.97 -25.10 2.16
N HIS A 325 14.79 -26.15 2.18
CA HIS A 325 14.33 -27.44 2.67
C HIS A 325 14.01 -27.34 4.18
N PRO A 326 12.78 -27.66 4.63
CA PRO A 326 12.37 -27.45 6.02
C PRO A 326 13.25 -28.18 7.04
N GLU A 327 13.64 -29.43 6.75
CA GLU A 327 14.44 -30.23 7.69
C GLU A 327 15.94 -29.94 7.64
N THR A 328 16.54 -29.80 6.45
CA THR A 328 18.00 -29.65 6.31
C THR A 328 18.45 -28.20 6.33
N GLY A 329 17.55 -27.24 6.07
CA GLY A 329 17.85 -25.82 5.94
C GLY A 329 18.65 -25.44 4.69
N ILE A 330 18.92 -26.38 3.78
CA ILE A 330 19.62 -26.09 2.52
C ILE A 330 18.71 -25.25 1.63
N ALA A 331 19.21 -24.09 1.21
CA ALA A 331 18.51 -23.19 0.32
C ALA A 331 18.88 -23.42 -1.15
N TYR A 332 17.89 -23.28 -2.03
CA TYR A 332 18.03 -23.30 -3.48
C TYR A 332 17.39 -22.04 -4.06
N ALA A 333 17.97 -21.49 -5.13
CA ALA A 333 17.40 -20.38 -5.88
C ALA A 333 17.36 -20.71 -7.37
N CYS A 334 16.33 -20.28 -8.09
CA CYS A 334 16.17 -20.52 -9.52
C CYS A 334 15.88 -19.24 -10.30
N GLY A 335 16.14 -19.25 -11.61
CA GLY A 335 16.00 -18.05 -12.42
C GLY A 335 16.08 -18.28 -13.93
N GLU A 336 16.48 -17.22 -14.64
CA GLU A 336 16.62 -17.21 -16.10
C GLU A 336 17.56 -18.30 -16.63
N GLU A 337 17.30 -18.77 -17.86
CA GLU A 337 18.14 -19.73 -18.59
C GLU A 337 18.48 -21.00 -17.79
N GLY A 338 17.49 -21.56 -17.11
CA GLY A 338 17.61 -22.79 -16.34
C GLY A 338 18.53 -22.68 -15.13
N THR A 339 18.88 -21.46 -14.71
CA THR A 339 19.83 -21.23 -13.61
C THR A 339 19.25 -21.78 -12.31
N VAL A 340 20.03 -22.64 -11.65
CA VAL A 340 19.75 -23.10 -10.28
C VAL A 340 21.02 -22.97 -9.45
N LEU A 341 20.87 -22.39 -8.26
CA LEU A 341 21.91 -22.20 -7.27
C LEU A 341 21.58 -23.04 -6.03
N ILE A 342 22.61 -23.60 -5.38
CA ILE A 342 22.52 -24.27 -4.10
C ILE A 342 23.39 -23.53 -3.07
N GLN A 343 22.86 -23.37 -1.86
CA GLN A 343 23.60 -22.72 -0.79
C GLN A 343 24.76 -23.59 -0.30
N ASN A 344 25.96 -23.00 -0.22
CA ASN A 344 27.15 -23.64 0.33
C ASN A 344 27.82 -22.71 1.34
N GLY A 345 27.64 -23.00 2.63
CA GLY A 345 28.09 -22.15 3.73
C GLY A 345 27.44 -20.75 3.67
N ALA A 346 28.27 -19.71 3.49
CA ALA A 346 27.81 -18.33 3.34
C ALA A 346 27.61 -17.90 1.87
N GLY A 347 28.03 -18.73 0.92
CA GLY A 347 27.95 -18.46 -0.51
C GLY A 347 26.96 -19.38 -1.24
N TRP A 348 27.04 -19.35 -2.57
CA TRP A 348 26.19 -20.14 -3.45
C TRP A 348 27.03 -20.78 -4.55
N ASP A 349 26.76 -22.06 -4.81
CA ASP A 349 27.32 -22.78 -5.95
C ASP A 349 26.26 -22.90 -7.04
N ARG A 350 26.70 -22.82 -8.29
CA ARG A 350 25.82 -23.02 -9.44
C ARG A 350 25.72 -24.51 -9.77
N LEU A 351 24.50 -25.04 -9.79
CA LEU A 351 24.24 -26.38 -10.30
C LEU A 351 24.25 -26.37 -11.84
N PRO A 352 24.41 -27.54 -12.51
CA PRO A 352 24.13 -27.65 -13.93
C PRO A 352 22.75 -27.04 -14.23
N PRO A 353 22.58 -26.30 -15.35
CA PRO A 353 21.28 -25.71 -15.65
C PRO A 353 20.24 -26.82 -15.89
N ALA A 354 19.02 -26.61 -15.39
CA ALA A 354 17.93 -27.59 -15.59
C ALA A 354 17.51 -27.71 -17.07
N GLY A 355 17.71 -26.63 -17.84
CA GLY A 355 17.40 -26.53 -19.25
C GLY A 355 17.82 -25.16 -19.78
N THR A 356 17.24 -24.74 -20.91
CA THR A 356 17.50 -23.41 -21.50
C THR A 356 16.45 -22.36 -21.12
N LEU A 357 15.36 -22.78 -20.48
CA LEU A 357 14.19 -21.95 -20.17
C LEU A 357 14.25 -21.37 -18.76
N GLY A 358 13.59 -20.24 -18.54
CA GLY A 358 13.47 -19.64 -17.22
C GLY A 358 12.68 -20.51 -16.24
N LEU A 359 13.16 -20.58 -15.01
CA LEU A 359 12.53 -21.30 -13.89
C LEU A 359 11.97 -20.28 -12.90
N HIS A 360 10.76 -20.51 -12.43
CA HIS A 360 10.02 -19.62 -11.52
C HIS A 360 9.84 -20.21 -10.12
N ALA A 361 9.70 -21.53 -10.01
CA ALA A 361 9.35 -22.18 -8.76
C ALA A 361 10.22 -23.40 -8.47
N LEU A 362 10.39 -23.67 -7.17
CA LEU A 362 11.12 -24.79 -6.61
C LEU A 362 10.28 -25.47 -5.53
N ALA A 363 10.37 -26.80 -5.43
CA ALA A 363 9.79 -27.57 -4.33
C ALA A 363 10.59 -28.85 -4.08
N ALA A 364 10.36 -29.49 -2.93
CA ALA A 364 10.86 -30.84 -2.69
C ALA A 364 10.26 -31.84 -3.67
N ALA A 365 11.09 -32.73 -4.20
CA ALA A 365 10.63 -33.92 -4.92
C ALA A 365 10.23 -35.03 -3.93
N ASP A 366 9.30 -35.88 -4.36
CA ASP A 366 8.78 -37.01 -3.57
C ASP A 366 9.80 -38.15 -3.42
N ASP A 367 10.63 -38.39 -4.44
CA ASP A 367 11.71 -39.39 -4.43
C ASP A 367 13.07 -38.83 -3.97
N GLY A 368 13.09 -37.58 -3.48
CA GLY A 368 14.26 -36.88 -2.95
C GLY A 368 14.97 -36.01 -3.98
N GLY A 369 15.49 -34.86 -3.54
CA GLY A 369 16.03 -33.83 -4.43
C GLY A 369 15.06 -32.64 -4.55
N ILE A 370 15.08 -31.96 -5.70
CA ILE A 370 14.21 -30.80 -5.95
C ILE A 370 13.52 -30.87 -7.31
N LEU A 371 12.29 -30.38 -7.37
CA LEU A 371 11.60 -30.03 -8.60
C LEU A 371 11.81 -28.56 -8.91
N ALA A 372 11.96 -28.25 -10.19
CA ALA A 372 12.00 -26.89 -10.71
C ALA A 372 11.06 -26.75 -11.91
N ALA A 373 10.24 -25.70 -11.92
CA ALA A 373 9.27 -25.46 -12.98
C ALA A 373 9.31 -24.00 -13.46
N GLY A 374 8.87 -23.79 -14.69
CA GLY A 374 8.82 -22.46 -15.28
C GLY A 374 8.16 -22.43 -16.65
N GLN A 375 8.86 -21.94 -17.66
CA GLN A 375 8.31 -21.71 -18.99
C GLN A 375 7.97 -23.02 -19.74
N LEU A 376 7.03 -22.92 -20.69
CA LEU A 376 6.54 -24.00 -21.55
C LEU A 376 5.95 -25.21 -20.79
N GLY A 377 5.49 -25.00 -19.56
CA GLY A 377 4.85 -26.03 -18.75
C GLY A 377 5.77 -27.20 -18.42
N GLU A 378 7.10 -26.97 -18.40
CA GLU A 378 8.09 -27.99 -18.07
C GLU A 378 8.34 -28.03 -16.56
N ILE A 379 8.44 -29.25 -16.02
CA ILE A 379 8.89 -29.53 -14.66
C ILE A 379 10.11 -30.46 -14.76
N HIS A 380 11.21 -30.06 -14.13
CA HIS A 380 12.47 -30.78 -14.11
C HIS A 380 12.78 -31.29 -12.71
N HIS A 381 13.38 -32.47 -12.61
CA HIS A 381 13.79 -33.09 -11.35
C HIS A 381 15.31 -33.17 -11.25
N PHE A 382 15.86 -32.72 -10.12
CA PHE A 382 17.28 -32.86 -9.78
C PHE A 382 17.46 -33.92 -8.69
N ASP A 383 18.10 -35.03 -9.04
CA ASP A 383 18.33 -36.17 -8.14
C ASP A 383 19.51 -35.99 -7.15
N GLY A 384 20.04 -34.77 -7.05
CA GLY A 384 21.27 -34.45 -6.33
C GLY A 384 22.54 -34.46 -7.21
N THR A 385 22.45 -35.01 -8.42
CA THR A 385 23.58 -35.06 -9.37
C THR A 385 23.23 -34.62 -10.78
N HIS A 386 22.05 -34.95 -11.29
CA HIS A 386 21.63 -34.68 -12.66
C HIS A 386 20.20 -34.15 -12.72
N TRP A 387 19.93 -33.32 -13.73
CA TRP A 387 18.58 -32.90 -14.10
C TRP A 387 17.98 -33.86 -15.12
N ARG A 388 16.69 -34.19 -14.92
CA ARG A 388 15.85 -34.86 -15.91
C ARG A 388 14.55 -34.09 -16.07
N MET A 389 14.03 -34.02 -17.29
CA MET A 389 12.64 -33.59 -17.52
C MET A 389 11.72 -34.60 -16.83
N HIS A 390 10.93 -34.12 -15.87
CA HIS A 390 10.03 -34.93 -15.07
C HIS A 390 8.61 -34.89 -15.63
N PHE A 391 8.17 -33.72 -16.11
CA PHE A 391 6.88 -33.54 -16.77
C PHE A 391 6.96 -32.44 -17.83
N ASP A 392 6.15 -32.58 -18.87
CA ASP A 392 6.01 -31.58 -19.93
C ASP A 392 4.54 -31.52 -20.37
N LEU A 393 3.91 -30.38 -20.10
CA LEU A 393 2.51 -30.13 -20.42
C LEU A 393 2.26 -29.98 -21.93
N LYS A 394 3.31 -29.73 -22.72
CA LYS A 394 3.28 -29.46 -24.17
C LYS A 394 2.39 -28.27 -24.55
N LEU A 395 2.35 -27.27 -23.67
CA LEU A 395 1.61 -26.02 -23.87
C LEU A 395 2.52 -24.82 -23.62
N ASP A 396 2.25 -23.71 -24.32
CA ASP A 396 2.96 -22.45 -24.14
C ASP A 396 2.39 -21.67 -22.95
N VAL A 397 2.56 -22.24 -21.75
CA VAL A 397 2.11 -21.68 -20.47
C VAL A 397 3.27 -21.69 -19.47
N THR A 398 3.27 -20.76 -18.52
CA THR A 398 4.28 -20.70 -17.48
C THR A 398 3.74 -21.26 -16.17
N ILE A 399 4.49 -22.15 -15.53
CA ILE A 399 4.24 -22.57 -14.15
C ILE A 399 4.90 -21.54 -13.23
N MET A 400 4.10 -20.92 -12.36
CA MET A 400 4.52 -19.82 -11.47
C MET A 400 4.84 -20.29 -10.06
N ALA A 401 4.15 -21.31 -9.57
CA ALA A 401 4.30 -21.79 -8.20
C ALA A 401 4.34 -23.32 -8.13
N LEU A 402 5.12 -23.82 -7.20
CA LEU A 402 5.15 -25.21 -6.77
C LEU A 402 4.94 -25.27 -5.26
N TRP A 403 4.14 -26.22 -4.80
CA TRP A 403 3.99 -26.55 -3.39
C TRP A 403 4.09 -28.06 -3.21
N SER A 404 4.72 -28.52 -2.13
CA SER A 404 4.88 -29.95 -1.81
C SER A 404 4.49 -30.19 -0.35
N ASP A 405 3.80 -31.30 -0.10
CA ASP A 405 3.44 -31.74 1.26
C ASP A 405 4.59 -32.45 1.98
N GLY A 406 5.71 -32.72 1.29
CA GLY A 406 6.84 -33.49 1.80
C GLY A 406 6.56 -34.98 1.99
N ALA A 407 5.34 -35.45 1.71
CA ALA A 407 4.90 -36.84 1.83
C ALA A 407 4.67 -37.51 0.45
N GLY A 408 4.72 -36.73 -0.63
CA GLY A 408 4.74 -37.20 -2.00
C GLY A 408 3.78 -36.47 -2.94
N THR A 409 2.93 -35.58 -2.43
CA THR A 409 2.05 -34.75 -3.27
C THR A 409 2.76 -33.47 -3.67
N VAL A 410 2.70 -33.12 -4.95
CA VAL A 410 3.16 -31.82 -5.45
C VAL A 410 2.04 -31.13 -6.22
N ILE A 411 1.85 -29.84 -5.97
CA ILE A 411 0.89 -28.98 -6.66
C ILE A 411 1.67 -27.96 -7.47
N ALA A 412 1.29 -27.79 -8.74
CA ALA A 412 1.82 -26.75 -9.60
C ALA A 412 0.68 -25.82 -10.04
N ALA A 413 0.93 -24.51 -10.04
CA ALA A 413 -0.02 -23.52 -10.53
C ALA A 413 0.67 -22.49 -11.44
N GLY A 414 -0.10 -21.87 -12.34
CA GLY A 414 0.46 -20.90 -13.28
C GLY A 414 -0.58 -20.24 -14.17
N ASP A 415 -0.15 -19.91 -15.39
CA ASP A 415 -0.96 -19.20 -16.38
C ASP A 415 -2.28 -19.92 -16.71
N GLU A 416 -3.27 -19.14 -17.15
CA GLU A 416 -4.57 -19.64 -17.64
C GLU A 416 -5.31 -20.53 -16.63
N GLY A 417 -5.19 -20.23 -15.33
CA GLY A 417 -5.81 -20.99 -14.26
C GLY A 417 -5.32 -22.44 -14.19
N LEU A 418 -4.12 -22.73 -14.68
CA LEU A 418 -3.48 -24.05 -14.61
C LEU A 418 -3.30 -24.45 -13.14
N ILE A 419 -3.82 -25.63 -12.79
CA ILE A 419 -3.47 -26.34 -11.55
C ILE A 419 -3.20 -27.80 -11.91
N LEU A 420 -2.03 -28.31 -11.54
CA LEU A 420 -1.65 -29.71 -11.69
C LEU A 420 -1.37 -30.33 -10.31
N ARG A 421 -1.66 -31.62 -10.17
CA ARG A 421 -1.35 -32.42 -8.99
C ARG A 421 -0.55 -33.65 -9.39
N TRP A 422 0.60 -33.83 -8.76
CA TRP A 422 1.34 -35.09 -8.69
C TRP A 422 0.86 -35.88 -7.47
N ASP A 423 0.53 -37.15 -7.67
CA ASP A 423 0.07 -38.06 -6.62
C ASP A 423 1.11 -39.14 -6.23
N GLY A 424 2.36 -39.00 -6.69
CA GLY A 424 3.41 -40.00 -6.56
C GLY A 424 3.56 -40.92 -7.78
N GLN A 425 2.63 -40.86 -8.75
CA GLN A 425 2.67 -41.68 -9.96
C GLN A 425 2.46 -40.87 -11.24
N ASP A 426 1.45 -39.99 -11.26
CA ASP A 426 1.08 -39.24 -12.45
C ASP A 426 0.73 -37.77 -12.13
N TRP A 427 1.01 -36.89 -13.10
CA TRP A 427 0.55 -35.51 -13.07
C TRP A 427 -0.85 -35.43 -13.68
N THR A 428 -1.81 -34.91 -12.90
CA THR A 428 -3.19 -34.74 -13.33
C THR A 428 -3.63 -33.28 -13.21
N ARG A 429 -4.47 -32.82 -14.14
CA ARG A 429 -5.02 -31.45 -14.09
C ARG A 429 -6.19 -31.38 -13.12
N MET A 430 -6.15 -30.40 -12.24
CA MET A 430 -7.28 -30.02 -11.38
C MET A 430 -8.08 -28.90 -12.04
N VAL A 431 -9.41 -28.98 -11.98
CA VAL A 431 -10.29 -27.92 -12.51
C VAL A 431 -10.34 -26.77 -11.49
N SER A 432 -9.76 -25.63 -11.86
CA SER A 432 -9.72 -24.41 -11.03
C SER A 432 -10.98 -23.55 -11.13
N GLY A 433 -11.74 -23.68 -12.23
CA GLY A 433 -12.93 -22.86 -12.50
C GLY A 433 -12.64 -21.46 -13.05
N THR A 434 -11.37 -21.11 -13.29
CA THR A 434 -10.95 -19.79 -13.77
C THR A 434 -10.00 -19.90 -14.97
N ARG A 435 -9.77 -18.77 -15.64
CA ARG A 435 -8.71 -18.57 -16.64
C ARG A 435 -7.69 -17.50 -16.22
N SER A 436 -7.87 -16.88 -15.06
CA SER A 436 -6.89 -15.94 -14.51
C SER A 436 -5.57 -16.64 -14.20
N ALA A 437 -4.45 -15.93 -14.30
CA ALA A 437 -3.16 -16.47 -13.89
C ALA A 437 -3.14 -16.68 -12.37
N LEU A 438 -2.47 -17.75 -11.93
CA LEU A 438 -2.26 -18.08 -10.52
C LEU A 438 -0.75 -17.95 -10.23
N TYR A 439 -0.41 -17.08 -9.28
CA TYR A 439 0.97 -16.67 -9.00
C TYR A 439 1.59 -17.35 -7.79
N GLY A 440 0.79 -17.62 -6.75
CA GLY A 440 1.26 -18.18 -5.49
C GLY A 440 0.41 -19.36 -5.02
N LEU A 441 1.03 -20.23 -4.24
CA LEU A 441 0.42 -21.42 -3.63
C LEU A 441 0.80 -21.52 -2.17
N TRP A 442 -0.17 -21.91 -1.34
CA TRP A 442 0.08 -22.33 0.03
C TRP A 442 -0.82 -23.51 0.39
N GLY A 443 -0.37 -24.35 1.31
CA GLY A 443 -1.13 -25.49 1.79
C GLY A 443 -0.80 -25.82 3.23
N LEU A 444 -1.83 -26.14 4.00
CA LEU A 444 -1.67 -26.77 5.32
C LEU A 444 -1.37 -28.26 5.15
N ASP A 445 -2.06 -28.90 4.21
CA ASP A 445 -1.92 -30.29 3.80
C ASP A 445 -2.48 -30.46 2.38
N CYS A 446 -2.46 -31.68 1.84
CA CYS A 446 -2.85 -31.95 0.45
C CYS A 446 -4.36 -31.84 0.16
N ASP A 447 -5.19 -31.64 1.20
CA ASP A 447 -6.62 -31.42 1.12
C ASP A 447 -7.02 -29.97 1.43
N HIS A 448 -6.11 -29.16 1.98
CA HIS A 448 -6.36 -27.77 2.34
C HIS A 448 -5.31 -26.84 1.72
N LEU A 449 -5.62 -26.34 0.53
CA LEU A 449 -4.72 -25.52 -0.28
C LEU A 449 -5.35 -24.17 -0.63
N LEU A 450 -4.51 -23.20 -0.93
CA LEU A 450 -4.84 -21.89 -1.47
C LEU A 450 -4.02 -21.62 -2.73
N ALA A 451 -4.65 -20.94 -3.68
CA ALA A 451 -3.98 -20.36 -4.85
C ALA A 451 -4.43 -18.91 -5.01
N VAL A 452 -3.52 -18.01 -5.35
CA VAL A 452 -3.81 -16.58 -5.52
C VAL A 452 -3.42 -16.09 -6.90
N GLY A 453 -4.08 -15.04 -7.40
CA GLY A 453 -3.90 -14.61 -8.78
C GLY A 453 -4.43 -13.22 -9.11
N ASP A 454 -4.74 -13.03 -10.39
CA ASP A 454 -5.25 -11.76 -10.93
C ASP A 454 -6.52 -11.28 -10.22
N TYR A 455 -6.72 -9.96 -10.21
CA TYR A 455 -7.96 -9.31 -9.77
C TYR A 455 -8.43 -9.69 -8.36
N GLY A 456 -7.49 -9.88 -7.42
CA GLY A 456 -7.81 -10.24 -6.04
C GLY A 456 -8.24 -11.69 -5.82
N LEU A 457 -8.09 -12.53 -6.85
CA LEU A 457 -8.53 -13.91 -6.84
C LEU A 457 -7.78 -14.70 -5.76
N VAL A 458 -8.57 -15.37 -4.92
CA VAL A 458 -8.10 -16.41 -4.01
C VAL A 458 -8.99 -17.62 -4.25
N LEU A 459 -8.39 -18.77 -4.54
CA LEU A 459 -9.05 -20.06 -4.62
C LEU A 459 -8.66 -20.91 -3.42
N ARG A 460 -9.63 -21.66 -2.89
CA ARG A 460 -9.45 -22.60 -1.79
C ARG A 460 -9.84 -24.01 -2.21
N TRP A 461 -8.94 -24.96 -1.97
CA TRP A 461 -9.17 -26.39 -2.09
C TRP A 461 -9.61 -26.95 -0.73
N ASN A 462 -10.57 -27.88 -0.75
CA ASN A 462 -11.12 -28.54 0.44
C ASN A 462 -11.09 -30.08 0.35
N GLY A 463 -10.19 -30.63 -0.47
CA GLY A 463 -10.09 -32.06 -0.75
C GLY A 463 -10.96 -32.53 -1.92
N THR A 464 -11.91 -31.71 -2.38
CA THR A 464 -12.87 -32.12 -3.44
C THR A 464 -12.98 -31.16 -4.61
N ALA A 465 -12.99 -29.85 -4.36
CA ALA A 465 -13.13 -28.84 -5.39
C ALA A 465 -12.41 -27.55 -5.01
N TRP A 466 -11.91 -26.83 -6.03
CA TRP A 466 -11.48 -25.45 -5.88
C TRP A 466 -12.71 -24.53 -5.86
N GLN A 467 -12.75 -23.62 -4.89
CA GLN A 467 -13.82 -22.64 -4.74
C GLN A 467 -13.22 -21.26 -4.48
N GLU A 468 -13.89 -20.23 -4.96
CA GLU A 468 -13.46 -18.85 -4.70
C GLU A 468 -13.57 -18.51 -3.20
N PHE A 469 -12.56 -17.84 -2.68
CA PHE A 469 -12.42 -17.46 -1.28
C PHE A 469 -12.02 -15.98 -1.15
N SER A 470 -12.88 -15.11 -1.67
CA SER A 470 -12.63 -13.67 -1.87
C SER A 470 -11.94 -12.97 -0.68
N SER A 471 -10.87 -12.23 -1.00
CA SER A 471 -10.06 -11.44 -0.06
C SER A 471 -10.56 -10.00 0.15
N GLY A 472 -11.59 -9.58 -0.59
CA GLY A 472 -12.16 -8.23 -0.52
C GLY A 472 -11.34 -7.14 -1.23
N THR A 473 -10.34 -7.50 -2.03
CA THR A 473 -9.57 -6.57 -2.89
C THR A 473 -9.70 -6.96 -4.37
N GLU A 474 -9.46 -6.02 -5.27
CA GLU A 474 -9.35 -6.26 -6.72
C GLU A 474 -7.90 -6.16 -7.20
N ASN A 475 -6.95 -5.85 -6.30
CA ASN A 475 -5.53 -5.81 -6.63
C ASN A 475 -5.00 -7.22 -6.92
N PHE A 476 -4.03 -7.33 -7.82
CA PHE A 476 -3.42 -8.62 -8.14
C PHE A 476 -2.70 -9.14 -6.90
N LEU A 477 -2.91 -10.42 -6.58
CA LEU A 477 -2.30 -11.08 -5.43
C LEU A 477 -1.20 -12.00 -5.95
N PHE A 478 0.03 -11.74 -5.55
CA PHE A 478 1.21 -12.42 -6.08
C PHE A 478 1.59 -13.64 -5.24
N ASP A 479 1.31 -13.64 -3.94
CA ASP A 479 1.69 -14.75 -3.09
C ASP A 479 0.82 -14.85 -1.82
N VAL A 480 0.84 -16.04 -1.21
CA VAL A 480 0.03 -16.41 -0.05
C VAL A 480 0.86 -17.25 0.93
N CYS A 481 0.70 -16.98 2.22
CA CYS A 481 1.26 -17.82 3.28
C CYS A 481 0.29 -17.95 4.45
N GLY A 482 0.45 -18.96 5.28
CA GLY A 482 -0.32 -19.13 6.50
C GLY A 482 0.32 -20.07 7.50
N THR A 483 -0.16 -20.02 8.73
CA THR A 483 0.25 -20.96 9.79
C THR A 483 -0.87 -21.93 10.16
N ALA A 484 -2.11 -21.56 9.84
CA ALA A 484 -3.32 -22.34 10.05
C ALA A 484 -4.42 -21.86 9.07
N LEU A 485 -5.54 -22.59 8.98
CA LEU A 485 -6.66 -22.21 8.09
C LEU A 485 -7.43 -20.96 8.56
N ASP A 486 -7.11 -20.47 9.76
CA ASP A 486 -7.63 -19.25 10.39
C ASP A 486 -6.55 -18.17 10.58
N ASP A 487 -5.36 -18.34 9.99
CA ASP A 487 -4.29 -17.34 10.02
C ASP A 487 -3.51 -17.36 8.70
N ILE A 488 -4.01 -16.58 7.72
CA ILE A 488 -3.51 -16.54 6.34
C ILE A 488 -3.26 -15.10 5.93
N PHE A 489 -2.12 -14.85 5.28
CA PHE A 489 -1.81 -13.58 4.63
C PHE A 489 -1.72 -13.74 3.11
N VAL A 490 -2.19 -12.73 2.38
CA VAL A 490 -1.95 -12.58 0.94
C VAL A 490 -1.32 -11.22 0.68
N VAL A 491 -0.42 -11.18 -0.29
CA VAL A 491 0.28 -9.94 -0.68
C VAL A 491 0.15 -9.66 -2.16
N GLY A 492 0.25 -8.39 -2.54
CA GLY A 492 -0.01 -8.02 -3.92
C GLY A 492 0.39 -6.61 -4.35
N LEU A 493 -0.20 -6.21 -5.46
CA LEU A 493 0.00 -4.92 -6.13
C LEU A 493 -0.20 -3.75 -5.17
N SER A 494 0.58 -2.68 -5.34
CA SER A 494 0.50 -1.44 -4.55
C SER A 494 0.65 -1.64 -3.04
N GLY A 495 1.48 -2.61 -2.64
CA GLY A 495 1.74 -2.92 -1.23
C GLY A 495 0.55 -3.55 -0.51
N THR A 496 -0.39 -4.16 -1.25
CA THR A 496 -1.54 -4.83 -0.67
C THR A 496 -1.07 -5.95 0.26
N ILE A 497 -1.60 -5.96 1.49
CA ILE A 497 -1.52 -7.11 2.40
C ILE A 497 -2.90 -7.30 3.02
N CYS A 498 -3.51 -8.47 2.79
CA CYS A 498 -4.77 -8.85 3.44
C CYS A 498 -4.52 -10.04 4.37
N HIS A 499 -5.24 -10.08 5.49
CA HIS A 499 -5.15 -11.12 6.50
C HIS A 499 -6.52 -11.75 6.74
N PHE A 500 -6.58 -13.08 6.77
CA PHE A 500 -7.74 -13.85 7.17
C PHE A 500 -7.54 -14.36 8.59
N ASP A 501 -8.46 -13.99 9.49
CA ASP A 501 -8.41 -14.25 10.94
C ASP A 501 -9.30 -15.43 11.38
N GLY A 502 -9.72 -16.28 10.44
CA GLY A 502 -10.67 -17.36 10.69
C GLY A 502 -12.13 -16.96 10.53
N ARG A 503 -12.43 -15.66 10.42
CA ARG A 503 -13.80 -15.15 10.23
C ARG A 503 -13.94 -14.33 8.96
N SER A 504 -13.00 -13.43 8.71
CA SER A 504 -13.07 -12.50 7.59
C SER A 504 -11.69 -12.07 7.10
N TRP A 505 -11.62 -11.70 5.82
CA TRP A 505 -10.46 -11.02 5.26
C TRP A 505 -10.46 -9.55 5.62
N GLN A 506 -9.29 -9.02 5.97
CA GLN A 506 -9.10 -7.62 6.34
C GLN A 506 -7.82 -7.06 5.73
N PRO A 507 -7.83 -5.84 5.16
CA PRO A 507 -6.59 -5.14 4.81
C PRO A 507 -5.77 -4.86 6.08
N THR A 508 -4.46 -5.11 6.02
CA THR A 508 -3.55 -4.87 7.16
C THR A 508 -2.71 -3.61 6.95
N PRO A 509 -2.53 -2.77 7.99
CA PRO A 509 -1.64 -1.61 7.89
C PRO A 509 -0.16 -2.01 7.85
N ALA A 510 0.45 -1.88 6.67
CA ALA A 510 1.85 -2.24 6.47
C ALA A 510 2.72 -1.09 5.94
N ARG A 511 2.14 0.03 5.47
CA ARG A 511 2.89 1.10 4.79
C ARG A 511 3.76 0.64 3.62
N ALA A 512 3.53 -0.56 3.10
CA ALA A 512 4.12 -1.00 1.86
C ALA A 512 3.54 -0.16 0.72
N ARG A 513 4.40 0.38 -0.14
CA ARG A 513 3.99 1.22 -1.29
C ARG A 513 4.30 0.58 -2.64
N HIS A 514 5.28 -0.29 -2.61
CA HIS A 514 5.76 -1.06 -3.74
C HIS A 514 5.02 -2.40 -3.78
N ASP A 515 4.88 -2.95 -4.98
CA ASP A 515 4.27 -4.27 -5.16
C ASP A 515 5.04 -5.31 -4.33
N LEU A 516 4.31 -6.07 -3.52
CA LEU A 516 4.84 -7.18 -2.73
C LEU A 516 4.65 -8.46 -3.54
N LEU A 517 5.76 -9.07 -3.94
CA LEU A 517 5.79 -10.14 -4.93
C LEU A 517 5.83 -11.54 -4.30
N ALA A 518 6.30 -11.66 -3.06
CA ALA A 518 6.38 -12.93 -2.35
C ALA A 518 6.20 -12.74 -0.85
N ILE A 519 5.64 -13.75 -0.18
CA ILE A 519 5.46 -13.79 1.27
C ILE A 519 5.70 -15.22 1.79
N ASP A 520 6.47 -15.35 2.87
CA ASP A 520 6.67 -16.63 3.54
C ASP A 520 6.78 -16.41 5.06
N GLY A 521 6.54 -17.45 5.86
CA GLY A 521 6.64 -17.37 7.30
C GLY A 521 6.44 -18.70 8.03
N ASN A 522 6.81 -18.72 9.31
CA ASN A 522 6.70 -19.89 10.19
C ASN A 522 5.89 -19.62 11.47
N GLY A 523 5.13 -18.52 11.51
CA GLY A 523 4.34 -18.08 12.65
C GLY A 523 5.13 -17.35 13.75
N ALA A 524 6.45 -17.50 13.82
CA ALA A 524 7.31 -16.64 14.63
C ALA A 524 7.74 -15.38 13.85
N THR A 525 7.89 -15.50 12.54
CA THR A 525 8.21 -14.38 11.66
C THR A 525 7.55 -14.61 10.31
N THR A 526 6.86 -13.59 9.80
CA THR A 526 6.33 -13.57 8.42
C THR A 526 6.98 -12.41 7.68
N VAL A 527 7.49 -12.66 6.49
CA VAL A 527 8.21 -11.67 5.70
C VAL A 527 7.63 -11.60 4.31
N ALA A 528 7.28 -10.40 3.87
CA ALA A 528 6.91 -10.12 2.50
C ALA A 528 8.01 -9.28 1.83
N VAL A 529 8.33 -9.58 0.57
CA VAL A 529 9.32 -8.83 -0.20
C VAL A 529 8.75 -8.40 -1.55
N GLY A 530 9.36 -7.40 -2.17
CA GLY A 530 8.77 -6.82 -3.37
C GLY A 530 9.70 -5.96 -4.22
N THR A 531 9.06 -5.15 -5.05
CA THR A 531 9.75 -4.21 -5.96
C THR A 531 10.52 -3.15 -5.17
N ALA A 532 11.53 -2.55 -5.82
CA ALA A 532 12.40 -1.53 -5.23
C ALA A 532 13.06 -1.95 -3.89
N GLY A 533 13.38 -3.23 -3.75
CA GLY A 533 13.99 -3.82 -2.56
C GLY A 533 13.13 -3.77 -1.32
N SER A 534 11.81 -3.63 -1.48
CA SER A 534 10.88 -3.57 -0.36
C SER A 534 10.89 -4.88 0.42
N ALA A 535 10.93 -4.77 1.74
CA ALA A 535 10.75 -5.89 2.65
C ALA A 535 9.88 -5.42 3.83
N MET A 536 8.90 -6.25 4.18
CA MET A 536 7.97 -6.05 5.27
C MET A 536 8.07 -7.26 6.20
N VAL A 537 8.14 -7.04 7.50
CA VAL A 537 8.18 -8.10 8.51
C VAL A 537 7.01 -7.93 9.46
N PHE A 538 6.31 -9.02 9.72
CA PHE A 538 5.24 -9.09 10.70
C PHE A 538 5.79 -9.64 12.01
N ASP A 539 5.60 -8.89 13.11
CA ASP A 539 6.07 -9.27 14.46
C ASP A 539 5.03 -10.06 15.28
N GLY A 540 3.94 -10.47 14.64
CA GLY A 540 2.78 -11.11 15.27
C GLY A 540 1.63 -10.15 15.58
N ARG A 541 1.88 -8.83 15.54
CA ARG A 541 0.87 -7.77 15.75
C ARG A 541 0.83 -6.75 14.64
N HIS A 542 2.00 -6.27 14.19
CA HIS A 542 2.10 -5.21 13.19
C HIS A 542 3.13 -5.55 12.12
N TRP A 543 2.91 -4.99 10.93
CA TRP A 543 3.88 -4.99 9.85
C TRP A 543 4.83 -3.81 10.01
N GLN A 544 6.12 -4.07 9.83
CA GLN A 544 7.18 -3.08 9.85
C GLN A 544 8.07 -3.20 8.61
N ALA A 545 8.51 -2.07 8.08
CA ALA A 545 9.42 -2.05 6.95
C ALA A 545 10.84 -2.41 7.39
N ASP A 546 11.46 -3.29 6.62
CA ASP A 546 12.80 -3.81 6.83
C ASP A 546 13.73 -3.21 5.76
N ARG A 547 14.86 -2.62 6.18
CA ARG A 547 15.78 -1.98 5.23
C ARG A 547 16.73 -3.02 4.63
N THR A 548 16.55 -3.27 3.34
CA THR A 548 17.36 -4.23 2.58
C THR A 548 18.65 -3.62 2.05
N GLY A 549 18.69 -2.29 1.82
CA GLY A 549 19.81 -1.62 1.16
C GLY A 549 19.96 -1.97 -0.32
N PHE A 550 18.94 -2.60 -0.92
CA PHE A 550 18.88 -2.98 -2.32
C PHE A 550 17.77 -2.20 -3.02
N GLU A 551 17.97 -1.82 -4.28
CA GLU A 551 17.00 -1.02 -5.05
C GLU A 551 16.33 -1.82 -6.18
N GLY A 552 16.75 -3.06 -6.43
CA GLY A 552 16.12 -3.94 -7.42
C GLY A 552 14.93 -4.70 -6.85
N GLY A 553 14.13 -5.35 -7.70
CA GLY A 553 13.03 -6.19 -7.24
C GLY A 553 13.52 -7.45 -6.52
N LEU A 554 12.94 -7.72 -5.35
CA LEU A 554 13.00 -9.01 -4.67
C LEU A 554 11.78 -9.82 -5.10
N ARG A 555 12.02 -10.96 -5.75
CA ARG A 555 11.02 -11.77 -6.44
C ARG A 555 10.48 -12.90 -5.59
N ALA A 556 11.31 -13.44 -4.69
CA ALA A 556 10.95 -14.55 -3.83
C ALA A 556 11.58 -14.39 -2.46
N VAL A 557 10.91 -14.92 -1.43
CA VAL A 557 11.39 -14.98 -0.05
C VAL A 557 11.20 -16.38 0.50
N SER A 558 12.13 -16.83 1.32
CA SER A 558 11.96 -18.00 2.16
C SER A 558 12.28 -17.60 3.61
N ALA A 559 11.27 -17.70 4.46
CA ALA A 559 11.30 -17.37 5.88
C ALA A 559 10.85 -18.55 6.77
N ALA A 560 10.38 -19.65 6.17
CA ALA A 560 10.05 -20.88 6.90
C ALA A 560 11.29 -21.61 7.45
N GLY A 561 12.45 -21.44 6.80
CA GLY A 561 13.71 -22.06 7.18
C GLY A 561 14.43 -21.39 8.37
N PRO A 562 15.62 -21.88 8.74
CA PRO A 562 16.41 -21.32 9.85
C PRO A 562 16.92 -19.90 9.59
N ARG A 563 16.90 -19.45 8.32
CA ARG A 563 17.31 -18.12 7.88
C ARG A 563 16.18 -17.51 7.06
N VAL A 564 16.09 -16.18 7.07
CA VAL A 564 15.23 -15.45 6.14
C VAL A 564 16.08 -15.03 4.94
N LEU A 565 15.76 -15.55 3.77
CA LEU A 565 16.46 -15.31 2.52
C LEU A 565 15.51 -14.68 1.50
N ALA A 566 16.00 -13.72 0.72
CA ALA A 566 15.24 -13.14 -0.40
C ALA A 566 16.09 -13.18 -1.67
N ALA A 567 15.50 -13.54 -2.81
CA ALA A 567 16.14 -13.59 -4.10
C ALA A 567 15.47 -12.64 -5.09
N GLY A 568 16.22 -12.14 -6.08
CA GLY A 568 15.63 -11.28 -7.10
C GLY A 568 16.58 -10.82 -8.20
N ASP A 569 16.37 -9.58 -8.64
CA ASP A 569 17.01 -9.00 -9.81
C ASP A 569 18.56 -9.05 -9.72
N ARG A 570 19.21 -9.19 -10.88
CA ARG A 570 20.69 -9.17 -11.02
C ARG A 570 21.40 -10.21 -10.16
N GLY A 571 20.84 -11.42 -10.08
CA GLY A 571 21.39 -12.53 -9.32
C GLY A 571 21.45 -12.27 -7.82
N THR A 572 20.64 -11.37 -7.28
CA THR A 572 20.77 -10.94 -5.89
C THR A 572 20.15 -11.98 -4.97
N VAL A 573 20.89 -12.39 -3.94
CA VAL A 573 20.35 -13.07 -2.77
C VAL A 573 20.75 -12.30 -1.51
N LEU A 574 19.75 -11.93 -0.72
CA LEU A 574 19.89 -11.25 0.57
C LEU A 574 19.59 -12.21 1.71
N CYS A 575 20.32 -12.09 2.80
CA CYS A 575 20.07 -12.79 4.05
C CYS A 575 19.76 -11.78 5.14
N ARG A 576 18.61 -11.91 5.81
CA ARG A 576 18.27 -11.09 6.97
C ARG A 576 19.14 -11.48 8.16
N ARG A 577 19.69 -10.51 8.89
CA ARG A 577 20.36 -10.76 10.17
C ARG A 577 19.33 -11.13 11.24
N GLN A 578 19.65 -12.13 12.07
CA GLN A 578 18.87 -12.42 13.26
C GLN A 578 19.14 -11.34 14.31
N SER A 579 18.08 -10.81 14.91
CA SER A 579 18.12 -9.78 15.97
C SER A 579 18.48 -10.36 17.32
#